data_AF-A0A937ZU00-F1
#
_entry.id   AF-A0A937ZU00-F1
#
_cell.length_a   1.000
_cell.length_b   1.000
_cell.length_c   1.000
_cell.angle_alpha   90.00
_cell.angle_beta   90.00
_cell.angle_gamma   90.00
#
_symmetry.space_group_name_H-M   'P 1'
#
loop_
_entity.id
_entity.type
_entity.pdbx_description
1 polymer ?
#
loop_
_entity_poly.entity_id
_entity_poly.type
_entity_poly.pdbx_seq_one_letter_code
_entity_poly.pdbx_strand_id
1 'polypeptide(L)'
;MPPVPPPARHEPNHHIRNPVPMVEPIRFYFDFVSSYSYPVMARIDEVGARAGRPVDWIAVSLPEVFRERNATSPRQQPAKFAHNQNDLKRLCAMWGLPWTPQPGPLDGTLPRLAFWRLKARDAKLARDFAEAADRAWFGRAHDTSKPVGLAAACRDAGLAIPEADLAAALDDAGAKAALTAAQNQAIADGMFGAPFMVADGETFWGADRLAHLEWRLAGSPDPNPPEGFIPLWFNSGFIGHIGPLWVKIADGRGTFAFRVDHRHVNPRGATHGGMLLSFMDIAMAQSALVEVGVRGAIMTTIKLESDFLAPIMPGDWVESDCRSVRRTRNLVFMEGHARVRGEPVLRASAIFKAPSPKQPFSSPSAAAAR
;
A
#
# COMPACT_ATOMS: atom_id res chain seq x y z
N MET A 1 -42.03 -57.80 -17.40
CA MET A 1 -41.64 -56.60 -16.62
C MET A 1 -40.17 -56.32 -16.94
N PRO A 2 -39.82 -55.12 -17.43
CA PRO A 2 -38.43 -54.78 -17.73
C PRO A 2 -37.64 -54.47 -16.43
N PRO A 3 -36.31 -54.64 -16.41
CA PRO A 3 -35.49 -54.50 -15.22
C PRO A 3 -35.29 -53.03 -14.81
N VAL A 4 -35.20 -52.79 -13.51
CA VAL A 4 -34.97 -51.47 -12.88
C VAL A 4 -33.52 -51.01 -13.14
N PRO A 5 -33.28 -49.74 -13.53
CA PRO A 5 -31.94 -49.24 -13.77
C PRO A 5 -31.17 -49.02 -12.45
N PRO A 6 -29.82 -49.11 -12.46
CA PRO A 6 -29.01 -48.95 -11.26
C PRO A 6 -28.98 -47.50 -10.77
N PRO A 7 -28.72 -47.26 -9.47
CA PRO A 7 -28.68 -45.91 -8.92
C PRO A 7 -27.49 -45.12 -9.48
N ALA A 8 -27.73 -43.84 -9.75
CA ALA A 8 -26.73 -42.90 -10.25
C ALA A 8 -25.56 -42.76 -9.27
N ARG A 9 -24.33 -42.80 -9.80
CA ARG A 9 -23.11 -42.57 -9.01
C ARG A 9 -23.07 -41.11 -8.58
N HIS A 10 -22.88 -40.86 -7.29
CA HIS A 10 -22.56 -39.53 -6.76
C HIS A 10 -21.18 -39.10 -7.29
N GLU A 11 -21.14 -38.07 -8.12
CA GLU A 11 -19.90 -37.37 -8.42
C GLU A 11 -19.49 -36.50 -7.20
N PRO A 12 -18.21 -36.50 -6.80
CA PRO A 12 -17.74 -35.66 -5.72
C PRO A 12 -17.77 -34.19 -6.17
N ASN A 13 -18.51 -33.36 -5.43
CA ASN A 13 -18.54 -31.90 -5.56
C ASN A 13 -17.11 -31.36 -5.66
N HIS A 14 -16.73 -30.90 -6.85
CA HIS A 14 -15.56 -30.06 -7.04
C HIS A 14 -15.81 -28.75 -6.28
N HIS A 15 -15.23 -28.66 -5.09
CA HIS A 15 -15.05 -27.37 -4.43
C HIS A 15 -14.28 -26.46 -5.39
N ILE A 16 -14.98 -25.48 -5.96
CA ILE A 16 -14.38 -24.34 -6.65
C ILE A 16 -13.45 -23.69 -5.64
N ARG A 17 -12.14 -23.97 -5.74
CA ARG A 17 -11.11 -23.18 -5.09
C ARG A 17 -11.18 -21.81 -5.76
N ASN A 18 -11.90 -20.88 -5.16
CA ASN A 18 -11.80 -19.48 -5.57
C ASN A 18 -10.31 -19.10 -5.56
N PRO A 19 -9.75 -18.60 -6.67
CA PRO A 19 -8.38 -18.13 -6.67
C PRO A 19 -8.25 -17.05 -5.59
N VAL A 20 -7.25 -17.19 -4.73
CA VAL A 20 -6.80 -16.10 -3.85
C VAL A 20 -6.58 -14.89 -4.75
N PRO A 21 -7.11 -13.68 -4.43
CA PRO A 21 -6.88 -12.50 -5.25
C PRO A 21 -5.38 -12.35 -5.49
N MET A 22 -4.96 -12.38 -6.76
CA MET A 22 -3.56 -12.21 -7.12
C MET A 22 -3.16 -10.80 -6.69
N VAL A 23 -2.30 -10.74 -5.68
CA VAL A 23 -1.75 -9.49 -5.18
C VAL A 23 -0.76 -8.98 -6.22
N GLU A 24 -1.10 -7.91 -6.93
CA GLU A 24 -0.25 -7.35 -7.98
C GLU A 24 1.11 -6.93 -7.38
N PRO A 25 2.27 -7.19 -8.03
CA PRO A 25 3.55 -6.72 -7.50
C PRO A 25 3.65 -5.19 -7.57
N ILE A 26 4.42 -4.60 -6.65
CA ILE A 26 4.90 -3.23 -6.82
C ILE A 26 5.95 -3.28 -7.94
N ARG A 27 5.70 -2.60 -9.06
CA ARG A 27 6.72 -2.43 -10.10
C ARG A 27 7.67 -1.33 -9.68
N PHE A 28 8.96 -1.61 -9.62
CA PHE A 28 10.00 -0.68 -9.23
C PHE A 28 10.99 -0.49 -10.39
N TYR A 29 10.85 0.64 -11.08
CA TYR A 29 11.76 1.06 -12.15
C TYR A 29 12.95 1.81 -11.58
N PHE A 30 14.14 1.38 -11.98
CA PHE A 30 15.41 1.94 -11.54
C PHE A 30 16.44 1.98 -12.66
N ASP A 31 17.52 2.73 -12.44
CA ASP A 31 18.68 2.74 -13.33
C ASP A 31 19.97 2.94 -12.52
N PHE A 32 21.02 2.20 -12.84
CA PHE A 32 22.36 2.27 -12.27
C PHE A 32 23.01 3.66 -12.36
N VAL A 33 22.55 4.54 -13.26
CA VAL A 33 23.05 5.92 -13.35
C VAL A 33 22.31 6.90 -12.42
N SER A 34 21.17 6.49 -11.86
CA SER A 34 20.31 7.30 -10.99
C SER A 34 20.75 7.19 -9.53
N SER A 35 21.32 8.27 -9.02
CA SER A 35 21.75 8.33 -7.63
C SER A 35 20.62 8.21 -6.60
N TYR A 36 19.38 8.55 -6.97
CA TYR A 36 18.22 8.36 -6.09
C TYR A 36 17.65 6.94 -6.16
N SER A 37 18.00 6.13 -7.18
CA SER A 37 17.60 4.72 -7.22
C SER A 37 18.31 3.92 -6.14
N TYR A 38 19.61 4.13 -5.97
CA TYR A 38 20.44 3.50 -4.94
C TYR A 38 19.82 3.46 -3.53
N PRO A 39 19.39 4.59 -2.92
CA PRO A 39 18.79 4.54 -1.59
C PRO A 39 17.42 3.84 -1.57
N VAL A 40 16.66 3.86 -2.67
CA VAL A 40 15.38 3.14 -2.76
C VAL A 40 15.57 1.63 -2.88
N MET A 41 16.59 1.18 -3.62
CA MET A 41 16.93 -0.23 -3.77
C MET A 41 17.10 -0.89 -2.39
N ALA A 42 17.76 -0.22 -1.45
CA ALA A 42 17.97 -0.71 -0.09
C ALA A 42 16.71 -0.77 0.80
N ARG A 43 15.54 -0.29 0.34
CA ARG A 43 14.33 -0.13 1.16
C ARG A 43 13.05 -0.69 0.54
N ILE A 44 12.96 -0.74 -0.78
CA ILE A 44 11.71 -1.03 -1.48
C ILE A 44 11.15 -2.41 -1.13
N ASP A 45 12.01 -3.42 -0.96
CA ASP A 45 11.59 -4.76 -0.59
C ASP A 45 11.04 -4.82 0.84
N GLU A 46 11.57 -4.01 1.76
CA GLU A 46 11.01 -3.92 3.12
C GLU A 46 9.64 -3.24 3.11
N VAL A 47 9.45 -2.22 2.27
CA VAL A 47 8.14 -1.57 2.06
C VAL A 47 7.14 -2.59 1.51
N GLY A 48 7.54 -3.36 0.48
CA GLY A 48 6.73 -4.44 -0.07
C GLY A 48 6.38 -5.49 0.99
N ALA A 49 7.37 -5.96 1.76
CA ALA A 49 7.17 -6.96 2.81
C ALA A 49 6.19 -6.51 3.89
N ARG A 50 6.29 -5.26 4.38
CA ARG A 50 5.34 -4.69 5.36
C ARG A 50 3.90 -4.64 4.83
N ALA A 51 3.75 -4.47 3.52
CA ALA A 51 2.46 -4.45 2.85
C ALA A 51 1.98 -5.83 2.34
N GLY A 52 2.76 -6.90 2.52
CA GLY A 52 2.47 -8.20 1.91
C GLY A 52 2.49 -8.18 0.38
N ARG A 53 3.26 -7.26 -0.22
CA ARG A 53 3.38 -7.07 -1.68
C ARG A 53 4.76 -7.51 -2.16
N PRO A 54 4.86 -8.41 -3.15
CA PRO A 54 6.13 -8.63 -3.84
C PRO A 54 6.54 -7.38 -4.63
N VAL A 55 7.84 -7.18 -4.82
CA VAL A 55 8.39 -6.10 -5.64
C VAL A 55 9.01 -6.70 -6.89
N ASP A 56 8.61 -6.19 -8.06
CA ASP A 56 9.25 -6.49 -9.33
C ASP A 56 10.26 -5.40 -9.68
N TRP A 57 11.55 -5.74 -9.64
CA TRP A 57 12.65 -4.81 -9.96
C TRP A 57 12.86 -4.75 -11.46
N ILE A 58 12.84 -3.55 -12.04
CA ILE A 58 12.85 -3.34 -13.49
C ILE A 58 13.93 -2.31 -13.85
N ALA A 59 15.08 -2.79 -14.35
CA ALA A 59 16.14 -1.90 -14.83
C ALA A 59 15.75 -1.27 -16.17
N VAL A 60 15.90 0.05 -16.28
CA VAL A 60 15.64 0.83 -17.50
C VAL A 60 16.83 1.73 -17.86
N SER A 61 16.73 2.42 -19.00
CA SER A 61 17.70 3.43 -19.43
C SER A 61 17.11 4.83 -19.20
N LEU A 62 17.47 5.46 -18.09
CA LEU A 62 17.06 6.83 -17.74
C LEU A 62 17.46 7.86 -18.81
N PRO A 63 18.64 7.77 -19.47
CA PRO A 63 18.93 8.62 -20.62
C PRO A 63 17.92 8.46 -21.76
N GLU A 64 17.40 7.25 -21.99
CA GLU A 64 16.35 7.02 -22.99
C GLU A 64 15.00 7.56 -22.51
N VAL A 65 14.63 7.35 -21.24
CA VAL A 65 13.42 7.96 -20.64
C VAL A 65 13.44 9.48 -20.83
N PHE A 66 14.56 10.14 -20.54
CA PHE A 66 14.70 11.58 -20.73
C PHE A 66 14.56 12.01 -22.19
N ARG A 67 15.12 11.25 -23.13
CA ARG A 67 14.96 11.53 -24.56
C ARG A 67 13.50 11.42 -25.00
N GLU A 68 12.82 10.33 -24.63
CA GLU A 68 11.41 10.10 -24.95
C GLU A 68 10.50 11.19 -24.38
N ARG A 69 10.82 11.72 -23.20
CA ARG A 69 10.05 12.77 -22.51
C ARG A 69 10.49 14.19 -22.84
N ASN A 70 11.51 14.38 -23.69
CA ASN A 70 12.17 15.68 -23.90
C ASN A 70 12.56 16.38 -22.58
N ALA A 71 13.03 15.60 -21.61
CA ALA A 71 13.38 16.07 -20.27
C ALA A 71 14.88 16.32 -20.13
N THR A 72 15.25 17.41 -19.45
CA THR A 72 16.66 17.72 -19.16
C THR A 72 17.12 16.98 -17.91
N SER A 73 18.24 16.28 -18.01
CA SER A 73 18.85 15.59 -16.86
C SER A 73 19.17 16.60 -15.74
N PRO A 74 18.95 16.26 -14.46
CA PRO A 74 19.41 17.08 -13.35
C PRO A 74 20.92 17.32 -13.35
N ARG A 75 21.72 16.40 -13.92
CA ARG A 75 23.18 16.56 -14.06
C ARG A 75 23.57 17.70 -15.00
N GLN A 76 22.69 18.06 -15.93
CA GLN A 76 22.89 19.17 -16.87
C GLN A 76 22.39 20.52 -16.32
N GLN A 77 21.89 20.54 -15.08
CA GLN A 77 21.32 21.72 -14.43
C GLN A 77 22.17 22.06 -13.19
N PRO A 78 23.16 22.97 -13.27
CA PRO A 78 24.17 23.17 -12.22
C PRO A 78 23.60 23.38 -10.81
N ALA A 79 22.57 24.21 -10.67
CA ALA A 79 21.93 24.47 -9.38
C ALA A 79 21.24 23.21 -8.80
N LYS A 80 20.53 22.45 -9.63
CA LYS A 80 19.89 21.18 -9.21
C LYS A 80 20.93 20.12 -8.89
N PHE A 81 21.98 20.00 -9.71
CA PHE A 81 23.03 19.04 -9.46
C PHE A 81 23.75 19.31 -8.13
N ALA A 82 24.10 20.57 -7.85
CA ALA A 82 24.71 20.96 -6.57
C ALA A 82 23.78 20.67 -5.37
N HIS A 83 22.48 20.94 -5.51
CA HIS A 83 21.48 20.58 -4.49
C HIS A 83 21.44 19.06 -4.24
N ASN A 84 21.28 18.27 -5.30
CA ASN A 84 21.15 16.82 -5.22
C ASN A 84 22.37 16.18 -4.56
N GLN A 85 23.58 16.66 -4.83
CA GLN A 85 24.81 16.14 -4.20
C GLN A 85 24.81 16.30 -2.68
N ASN A 86 24.23 17.37 -2.15
CA ASN A 86 24.09 17.57 -0.70
C ASN A 86 22.89 16.81 -0.15
N ASP A 87 21.81 16.72 -0.92
CA ASP A 87 20.61 16.00 -0.54
C ASP A 87 20.84 14.49 -0.41
N LEU A 88 21.52 13.88 -1.39
CA LEU A 88 21.88 12.47 -1.36
C LEU A 88 22.79 12.10 -0.19
N LYS A 89 23.70 13.00 0.21
CA LYS A 89 24.50 12.83 1.43
C LYS A 89 23.60 12.72 2.67
N ARG A 90 22.63 13.62 2.81
CA ARG A 90 21.68 13.59 3.93
C ARG A 90 20.78 12.36 3.88
N LEU A 91 20.24 12.03 2.71
CA LEU A 91 19.37 10.88 2.51
C LEU A 91 20.09 9.56 2.83
N CYS A 92 21.30 9.37 2.31
CA CYS A 92 22.09 8.17 2.61
C CYS A 92 22.46 8.10 4.09
N ALA A 93 22.87 9.21 4.72
CA ALA A 93 23.13 9.25 6.16
C ALA A 93 21.88 8.90 7.00
N MET A 94 20.73 9.47 6.64
CA MET A 94 19.43 9.18 7.28
C MET A 94 19.05 7.70 7.18
N TRP A 95 19.45 7.03 6.10
CA TRP A 95 19.10 5.63 5.85
C TRP A 95 20.22 4.63 6.16
N GLY A 96 21.35 5.09 6.71
CA GLY A 96 22.49 4.23 7.07
C GLY A 96 23.26 3.67 5.88
N LEU A 97 23.22 4.35 4.74
CA LEU A 97 23.87 3.92 3.50
C LEU A 97 25.21 4.62 3.28
N PRO A 98 26.24 3.89 2.81
CA PRO A 98 27.49 4.53 2.40
C PRO A 98 27.24 5.42 1.18
N TRP A 99 27.91 6.57 1.13
CA TRP A 99 27.84 7.50 0.02
C TRP A 99 29.20 8.13 -0.23
N THR A 100 29.74 7.90 -1.43
CA THR A 100 30.96 8.52 -1.90
C THR A 100 30.63 9.34 -3.15
N PRO A 101 31.10 10.60 -3.27
CA PRO A 101 30.94 11.37 -4.50
C PRO A 101 31.56 10.64 -5.68
N GLN A 102 30.78 10.49 -6.75
CA GLN A 102 31.25 9.79 -7.95
C GLN A 102 32.19 10.66 -8.77
N PRO A 103 33.24 10.08 -9.40
CA PRO A 103 34.20 10.82 -10.20
C PRO A 103 33.61 11.36 -11.52
N GLY A 104 32.47 10.81 -11.95
CA GLY A 104 31.82 11.20 -13.20
C GLY A 104 30.47 10.52 -13.43
N PRO A 105 29.92 10.61 -14.66
CA PRO A 105 28.79 9.77 -15.07
C PRO A 105 29.23 8.31 -15.25
N LEU A 106 28.36 7.37 -14.86
CA LEU A 106 28.53 5.95 -15.15
C LEU A 106 27.99 5.66 -16.56
N ASP A 107 28.72 4.86 -17.35
CA ASP A 107 28.12 4.16 -18.48
C ASP A 107 27.33 2.95 -17.94
N GLY A 108 26.00 3.11 -17.89
CA GLY A 108 25.09 2.09 -17.36
C GLY A 108 24.73 0.98 -18.36
N THR A 109 25.32 0.93 -19.56
CA THR A 109 24.91 -0.02 -20.60
C THR A 109 25.11 -1.47 -20.17
N LEU A 110 26.32 -1.82 -19.74
CA LEU A 110 26.66 -3.17 -19.28
C LEU A 110 25.84 -3.60 -18.05
N PRO A 111 25.76 -2.84 -16.94
CA PRO A 111 25.01 -3.29 -15.77
C PRO A 111 23.50 -3.47 -16.02
N ARG A 112 22.88 -2.66 -16.89
CA ARG A 112 21.47 -2.87 -17.28
C ARG A 112 21.27 -4.20 -18.02
N LEU A 113 22.13 -4.52 -18.98
CA LEU A 113 22.02 -5.77 -19.73
C LEU A 113 22.36 -6.98 -18.85
N ALA A 114 23.37 -6.86 -18.00
CA ALA A 114 23.71 -7.90 -17.02
C ALA A 114 22.53 -8.19 -16.07
N PHE A 115 21.84 -7.16 -15.59
CA PHE A 115 20.63 -7.32 -14.79
C PHE A 115 19.57 -8.16 -15.51
N TRP A 116 19.23 -7.82 -16.76
CA TRP A 116 18.21 -8.56 -17.52
C TRP A 116 18.62 -10.00 -17.85
N ARG A 117 19.90 -10.21 -18.18
CA ARG A 117 20.46 -11.55 -18.39
C ARG A 117 20.35 -12.43 -17.14
N LEU A 118 20.64 -11.86 -15.97
CA LEU A 118 20.52 -12.57 -14.69
C LEU A 118 19.04 -12.80 -14.32
N LYS A 119 18.18 -11.80 -14.54
CA LYS A 119 16.75 -11.87 -14.21
C LYS A 119 16.01 -12.95 -14.99
N ALA A 120 16.44 -13.21 -16.24
CA ALA A 120 15.91 -14.31 -17.04
C ALA A 120 16.15 -15.70 -16.42
N ARG A 121 17.11 -15.82 -15.49
CA ARG A 121 17.45 -17.06 -14.78
C ARG A 121 16.87 -17.07 -13.37
N ASP A 122 17.05 -15.97 -12.65
CA ASP A 122 16.62 -15.81 -11.26
C ASP A 122 16.45 -14.32 -10.92
N ALA A 123 15.21 -13.95 -10.57
CA ALA A 123 14.87 -12.58 -10.17
C ALA A 123 15.58 -12.13 -8.89
N LYS A 124 15.81 -13.04 -7.93
CA LYS A 124 16.54 -12.73 -6.70
C LYS A 124 18.00 -12.45 -7.01
N LEU A 125 18.63 -13.27 -7.87
CA LEU A 125 20.01 -13.06 -8.29
C LEU A 125 20.19 -11.70 -8.97
N ALA A 126 19.26 -11.31 -9.83
CA ALA A 126 19.30 -10.01 -10.49
C ALA A 126 19.15 -8.84 -9.51
N ARG A 127 18.26 -8.96 -8.52
CA ARG A 127 18.12 -7.98 -7.43
C ARG A 127 19.42 -7.85 -6.64
N ASP A 128 19.96 -8.97 -6.17
CA ASP A 128 21.19 -8.98 -5.35
C ASP A 128 22.37 -8.40 -6.15
N PHE A 129 22.47 -8.72 -7.45
CA PHE A 129 23.44 -8.12 -8.37
C PHE A 129 23.27 -6.59 -8.48
N ALA A 130 22.04 -6.12 -8.63
CA ALA A 130 21.76 -4.70 -8.79
C ALA A 130 22.21 -3.91 -7.55
N GLU A 131 21.87 -4.40 -6.35
CA GLU A 131 22.32 -3.81 -5.09
C GLU A 131 23.84 -3.83 -4.94
N ALA A 132 24.50 -4.93 -5.32
CA ALA A 132 25.95 -5.06 -5.26
C ALA A 132 26.64 -4.02 -6.16
N ALA A 133 26.19 -3.87 -7.40
CA ALA A 133 26.73 -2.91 -8.36
C ALA A 133 26.53 -1.46 -7.91
N ASP A 134 25.32 -1.09 -7.46
CA ASP A 134 25.03 0.27 -7.00
C ASP A 134 25.77 0.61 -5.70
N ARG A 135 25.89 -0.34 -4.77
CA ARG A 135 26.66 -0.14 -3.53
C ARG A 135 28.16 -0.01 -3.79
N ALA A 136 28.69 -0.65 -4.84
CA ALA A 136 30.07 -0.48 -5.27
C ALA A 136 30.30 0.91 -5.90
N TRP A 137 29.41 1.33 -6.81
CA TRP A 137 29.46 2.64 -7.44
C TRP A 137 29.17 3.75 -6.42
N PHE A 138 27.91 3.92 -5.99
CA PHE A 138 27.50 5.02 -5.11
C PHE A 138 28.10 4.97 -3.71
N GLY A 139 28.36 3.77 -3.17
CA GLY A 139 28.93 3.61 -1.83
C GLY A 139 30.45 3.76 -1.77
N ARG A 140 31.19 3.29 -2.79
CA ARG A 140 32.66 3.20 -2.76
C ARG A 140 33.38 3.87 -3.93
N ALA A 141 32.65 4.49 -4.85
CA ALA A 141 33.16 5.06 -6.11
C ALA A 141 33.97 4.04 -6.96
N HIS A 142 33.62 2.76 -6.87
CA HIS A 142 34.22 1.70 -7.67
C HIS A 142 33.49 1.61 -9.03
N ASP A 143 34.23 1.71 -10.14
CA ASP A 143 33.66 1.69 -11.49
C ASP A 143 33.00 0.35 -11.80
N THR A 144 31.70 0.38 -12.10
CA THR A 144 30.88 -0.78 -12.47
C THR A 144 30.44 -0.76 -13.93
N SER A 145 31.09 0.06 -14.78
CA SER A 145 30.83 0.12 -16.22
C SER A 145 31.49 -1.02 -17.01
N LYS A 146 32.41 -1.77 -16.37
CA LYS A 146 33.21 -2.85 -17.00
C LYS A 146 32.99 -4.20 -16.30
N PRO A 147 33.18 -5.33 -17.00
CA PRO A 147 32.97 -6.66 -16.43
C PRO A 147 33.79 -6.91 -15.17
N VAL A 148 35.06 -6.53 -15.17
CA VAL A 148 35.97 -6.68 -14.01
C VAL A 148 35.45 -5.98 -12.75
N GLY A 149 34.91 -4.77 -12.90
CA GLY A 149 34.38 -3.98 -11.79
C GLY A 149 33.06 -4.54 -11.27
N LEU A 150 32.18 -4.99 -12.16
CA LEU A 150 30.95 -5.69 -11.78
C LEU A 150 31.26 -7.02 -11.08
N ALA A 151 32.21 -7.80 -11.58
CA ALA A 151 32.63 -9.05 -10.97
C ALA A 151 33.24 -8.81 -9.57
N ALA A 152 34.03 -7.74 -9.40
CA ALA A 152 34.53 -7.34 -8.08
C ALA A 152 33.38 -6.96 -7.13
N ALA A 153 32.42 -6.16 -7.58
CA ALA A 153 31.24 -5.79 -6.80
C ALA A 153 30.42 -7.03 -6.39
N CYS A 154 30.24 -8.00 -7.28
CA CYS A 154 29.57 -9.26 -7.00
C CYS A 154 30.31 -10.08 -5.93
N ARG A 155 31.63 -10.23 -6.05
CA ARG A 155 32.46 -10.95 -5.07
C ARG A 155 32.40 -10.31 -3.69
N ASP A 156 32.49 -8.99 -3.60
CA ASP A 156 32.37 -8.24 -2.34
C ASP A 156 31.01 -8.47 -1.66
N ALA A 157 29.97 -8.77 -2.44
CA ALA A 157 28.62 -9.08 -1.97
C ALA A 157 28.36 -10.58 -1.78
N GLY A 158 29.36 -11.46 -1.99
CA GLY A 158 29.21 -12.91 -1.87
C GLY A 158 28.48 -13.58 -3.05
N LEU A 159 28.34 -12.90 -4.18
CA LEU A 159 27.70 -13.42 -5.39
C LEU A 159 28.72 -14.08 -6.32
N ALA A 160 28.50 -15.34 -6.64
CA ALA A 160 29.33 -16.11 -7.56
C ALA A 160 28.88 -15.91 -9.03
N ILE A 161 29.09 -14.72 -9.57
CA ILE A 161 28.80 -14.41 -10.98
C ILE A 161 30.13 -14.26 -11.74
N PRO A 162 30.43 -15.15 -12.72
CA PRO A 162 31.66 -15.07 -13.49
C PRO A 162 31.75 -13.78 -14.32
N GLU A 163 32.93 -13.18 -14.38
CA GLU A 163 33.20 -11.99 -15.21
C GLU A 163 32.81 -12.20 -16.68
N ALA A 164 33.10 -13.39 -17.22
CA ALA A 164 32.75 -13.74 -18.59
C ALA A 164 31.23 -13.75 -18.84
N ASP A 165 30.42 -14.11 -17.84
CA ASP A 165 28.96 -14.09 -17.96
C ASP A 165 28.40 -12.66 -17.93
N LEU A 166 29.02 -11.79 -17.13
CA LEU A 166 28.71 -10.35 -17.13
C LEU A 166 29.09 -9.72 -18.49
N ALA A 167 30.29 -10.01 -19.00
CA ALA A 167 30.75 -9.51 -20.29
C ALA A 167 29.81 -9.95 -21.45
N ALA A 168 29.36 -11.21 -21.42
CA ALA A 168 28.45 -11.75 -22.42
C ALA A 168 27.09 -11.03 -22.50
N ALA A 169 26.70 -10.25 -21.49
CA ALA A 169 25.46 -9.48 -21.49
C ALA A 169 25.41 -8.43 -22.61
N LEU A 170 26.56 -7.91 -23.06
CA LEU A 170 26.62 -6.93 -24.16
C LEU A 170 26.13 -7.51 -25.49
N ASP A 171 26.22 -8.82 -25.67
CA ASP A 171 25.83 -9.52 -26.89
C ASP A 171 24.54 -10.34 -26.71
N ASP A 172 23.96 -10.33 -25.52
CA ASP A 172 22.74 -11.08 -25.19
C ASP A 172 21.49 -10.43 -25.82
N ALA A 173 20.98 -11.06 -26.88
CA ALA A 173 19.76 -10.61 -27.56
C ALA A 173 18.52 -10.63 -26.65
N GLY A 174 18.43 -11.59 -25.72
CA GLY A 174 17.33 -11.69 -24.77
C GLY A 174 17.36 -10.55 -23.75
N ALA A 175 18.55 -10.23 -23.23
CA ALA A 175 18.72 -9.10 -22.31
C ALA A 175 18.42 -7.75 -22.98
N LYS A 176 18.85 -7.57 -24.23
CA LYS A 176 18.52 -6.38 -25.04
C LYS A 176 17.01 -6.25 -25.27
N ALA A 177 16.36 -7.35 -25.69
CA ALA A 177 14.91 -7.36 -25.91
C ALA A 177 14.13 -7.08 -24.61
N ALA A 178 14.57 -7.64 -23.49
CA ALA A 178 13.95 -7.40 -22.18
C ALA A 178 14.11 -5.94 -21.73
N LEU A 179 15.28 -5.33 -21.93
CA LEU A 179 15.51 -3.90 -21.67
C LEU A 179 14.59 -3.02 -22.53
N THR A 180 14.44 -3.33 -23.83
CA THR A 180 13.51 -2.61 -24.72
C THR A 180 12.06 -2.77 -24.26
N ALA A 181 11.64 -3.98 -23.88
CA ALA A 181 10.28 -4.22 -23.38
C ALA A 181 10.02 -3.45 -22.07
N ALA A 182 10.98 -3.45 -21.16
CA ALA A 182 10.92 -2.70 -19.91
C ALA A 182 10.87 -1.18 -20.14
N GLN A 183 11.64 -0.68 -21.10
CA GLN A 183 11.62 0.73 -21.49
C GLN A 183 10.22 1.12 -22.02
N ASN A 184 9.63 0.32 -22.90
CA ASN A 184 8.28 0.55 -23.41
C ASN A 184 7.22 0.54 -22.29
N GLN A 185 7.31 -0.44 -21.38
CA GLN A 185 6.40 -0.53 -20.24
C GLN A 185 6.54 0.67 -19.30
N ALA A 186 7.76 1.10 -19.01
CA ALA A 186 8.01 2.28 -18.18
C ALA A 186 7.40 3.55 -18.80
N ILE A 187 7.52 3.74 -20.12
CA ILE A 187 6.89 4.87 -20.81
C ILE A 187 5.35 4.77 -20.76
N ALA A 188 4.78 3.57 -20.95
CA ALA A 188 3.35 3.34 -20.85
C ALA A 188 2.80 3.61 -19.42
N ASP A 189 3.58 3.28 -18.39
CA ASP A 189 3.27 3.57 -16.99
C ASP A 189 3.43 5.06 -16.62
N GLY A 190 3.87 5.91 -17.55
CA GLY A 190 4.04 7.33 -17.30
C GLY A 190 5.39 7.71 -16.68
N MET A 191 6.39 6.82 -16.66
CA MET A 191 7.71 7.12 -16.11
C MET A 191 8.37 8.31 -16.84
N PHE A 192 8.94 9.23 -16.06
CA PHE A 192 9.68 10.40 -16.54
C PHE A 192 10.99 10.65 -15.78
N GLY A 193 11.30 9.81 -14.81
CA GLY A 193 12.51 9.89 -13.99
C GLY A 193 12.66 8.62 -13.15
N ALA A 194 13.80 8.42 -12.51
CA ALA A 194 14.06 7.27 -11.64
C ALA A 194 14.51 7.74 -10.24
N PRO A 195 14.16 7.02 -9.16
CA PRO A 195 13.35 5.80 -9.12
C PRO A 195 11.87 6.08 -9.36
N PHE A 196 11.14 5.10 -9.90
CA PHE A 196 9.71 5.21 -10.17
C PHE A 196 9.01 3.91 -9.78
N MET A 197 7.95 3.99 -8.99
CA MET A 197 7.20 2.84 -8.53
C MET A 197 5.76 2.90 -9.05
N VAL A 198 5.17 1.74 -9.33
CA VAL A 198 3.76 1.61 -9.69
C VAL A 198 3.12 0.54 -8.81
N ALA A 199 1.98 0.88 -8.20
CA ALA A 199 1.18 -0.04 -7.40
C ALA A 199 -0.30 0.27 -7.58
N ASP A 200 -1.11 -0.75 -7.88
CA ASP A 200 -2.57 -0.65 -8.01
C ASP A 200 -3.03 0.44 -9.01
N GLY A 201 -2.28 0.60 -10.11
CA GLY A 201 -2.53 1.62 -11.14
C GLY A 201 -2.03 3.04 -10.79
N GLU A 202 -1.48 3.25 -9.60
CA GLU A 202 -0.95 4.54 -9.16
C GLU A 202 0.59 4.61 -9.25
N THR A 203 1.11 5.79 -9.53
CA THR A 203 2.54 6.04 -9.73
C THR A 203 3.16 6.85 -8.60
N PHE A 204 4.39 6.49 -8.20
CA PHE A 204 5.15 7.16 -7.15
C PHE A 204 6.58 7.41 -7.63
N TRP A 205 7.00 8.66 -7.75
CA TRP A 205 8.31 9.03 -8.29
C TRP A 205 9.22 9.62 -7.21
N GLY A 206 10.42 9.07 -7.07
CA GLY A 206 11.44 9.57 -6.15
C GLY A 206 11.53 8.80 -4.83
N ALA A 207 12.68 8.92 -4.18
CA ALA A 207 12.94 8.27 -2.88
C ALA A 207 12.06 8.83 -1.75
N ASP A 208 11.70 10.10 -1.85
CA ASP A 208 10.80 10.82 -0.94
C ASP A 208 9.34 10.36 -1.04
N ARG A 209 8.97 9.56 -2.05
CA ARG A 209 7.63 8.98 -2.20
C ARG A 209 7.48 7.58 -1.66
N LEU A 210 8.51 6.98 -1.08
CA LEU A 210 8.37 5.69 -0.39
C LEU A 210 7.34 5.75 0.75
N ALA A 211 7.32 6.83 1.52
CA ALA A 211 6.32 7.01 2.58
C ALA A 211 4.88 7.14 2.04
N HIS A 212 4.72 7.73 0.85
CA HIS A 212 3.42 7.83 0.19
C HIS A 212 2.95 6.46 -0.33
N LEU A 213 3.86 5.71 -0.95
CA LEU A 213 3.60 4.34 -1.38
C LEU A 213 3.20 3.47 -0.19
N GLU A 214 3.96 3.53 0.91
CA GLU A 214 3.66 2.77 2.13
C GLU A 214 2.30 3.14 2.74
N TRP A 215 2.01 4.44 2.83
CA TRP A 215 0.69 4.93 3.26
C TRP A 215 -0.42 4.38 2.36
N ARG A 216 -0.24 4.42 1.03
CA ARG A 216 -1.21 3.91 0.06
C ARG A 216 -1.49 2.43 0.23
N LEU A 217 -0.42 1.64 0.31
CA LEU A 217 -0.47 0.19 0.48
C LEU A 217 -1.08 -0.23 1.83
N ALA A 218 -0.96 0.60 2.87
CA ALA A 218 -1.60 0.38 4.16
C ALA A 218 -3.13 0.61 4.16
N GLY A 219 -3.76 0.81 3.00
CA GLY A 219 -5.22 0.96 2.88
C GLY A 219 -5.69 2.36 3.21
N SER A 220 -4.93 3.36 2.75
CA SER A 220 -5.19 4.78 2.92
C SER A 220 -6.68 5.15 2.93
N PRO A 221 -7.15 5.85 3.98
CA PRO A 221 -8.44 6.52 3.98
C PRO A 221 -8.67 7.30 2.68
N ASP A 222 -9.85 7.16 2.06
CA ASP A 222 -10.32 8.18 1.11
C ASP A 222 -10.37 9.52 1.85
N PRO A 223 -9.54 10.52 1.51
CA PRO A 223 -9.52 11.78 2.23
C PRO A 223 -10.75 12.64 1.96
N ASN A 224 -11.57 12.26 0.97
CA ASN A 224 -12.69 13.04 0.48
C ASN A 224 -14.01 12.29 0.75
N PRO A 225 -14.58 12.39 1.95
CA PRO A 225 -15.91 11.86 2.19
C PRO A 225 -16.95 12.67 1.40
N PRO A 226 -18.17 12.15 1.20
CA PRO A 226 -19.29 12.96 0.74
C PRO A 226 -19.50 14.21 1.59
N GLU A 227 -20.11 15.24 0.99
CA GLU A 227 -20.32 16.53 1.64
C GLU A 227 -20.99 16.42 3.02
N GLY A 228 -20.48 17.20 3.99
CA GLY A 228 -21.00 17.27 5.35
C GLY A 228 -20.49 16.19 6.30
N PHE A 229 -19.76 15.19 5.81
CA PHE A 229 -19.07 14.22 6.67
C PHE A 229 -17.71 14.76 7.12
N ILE A 230 -17.42 14.61 8.41
CA ILE A 230 -16.13 14.90 9.02
C ILE A 230 -15.53 13.62 9.63
N PRO A 231 -14.20 13.50 9.76
CA PRO A 231 -13.59 12.32 10.35
C PRO A 231 -14.01 12.14 11.81
N LEU A 232 -14.34 10.90 12.19
CA LEU A 232 -14.56 10.50 13.56
C LEU A 232 -13.22 10.04 14.17
N TRP A 233 -12.52 10.97 14.83
CA TRP A 233 -11.16 10.75 15.30
C TRP A 233 -11.06 9.82 16.52
N PHE A 234 -10.38 8.69 16.34
CA PHE A 234 -9.87 7.86 17.41
C PHE A 234 -8.36 7.66 17.19
N ASN A 235 -7.53 8.31 18.00
CA ASN A 235 -6.09 8.39 17.77
C ASN A 235 -5.31 7.08 18.10
N SER A 236 -5.98 6.04 18.60
CA SER A 236 -5.36 4.72 18.90
C SER A 236 -6.42 3.64 19.19
N GLY A 237 -5.99 2.38 19.23
CA GLY A 237 -6.83 1.23 19.60
C GLY A 237 -7.64 0.64 18.44
N PHE A 238 -8.53 -0.30 18.75
CA PHE A 238 -9.28 -1.08 17.74
C PHE A 238 -10.03 -0.21 16.73
N ILE A 239 -10.66 0.90 17.16
CA ILE A 239 -11.40 1.79 16.26
C ILE A 239 -10.47 2.45 15.23
N GLY A 240 -9.25 2.82 15.63
CA GLY A 240 -8.24 3.35 14.72
C GLY A 240 -7.80 2.33 13.66
N HIS A 241 -7.82 1.03 13.96
CA HIS A 241 -7.46 -0.02 13.01
C HIS A 241 -8.55 -0.30 11.96
N ILE A 242 -9.82 -0.18 12.34
CA ILE A 242 -10.96 -0.41 11.43
C ILE A 242 -11.40 0.85 10.68
N GLY A 243 -10.93 2.03 11.10
CA GLY A 243 -11.21 3.30 10.42
C GLY A 243 -10.53 3.43 9.06
N PRO A 244 -10.77 4.54 8.33
CA PRO A 244 -11.41 5.77 8.81
C PRO A 244 -12.92 5.62 8.98
N LEU A 245 -13.45 6.14 10.07
CA LEU A 245 -14.89 6.32 10.26
C LEU A 245 -15.23 7.81 10.12
N TRP A 246 -16.44 8.10 9.67
CA TRP A 246 -16.91 9.44 9.38
C TRP A 246 -18.23 9.69 10.09
N VAL A 247 -18.52 10.96 10.36
CA VAL A 247 -19.78 11.40 10.95
C VAL A 247 -20.27 12.67 10.28
N LYS A 248 -21.57 12.73 10.00
CA LYS A 248 -22.31 13.93 9.64
C LYS A 248 -23.35 14.19 10.73
N ILE A 249 -23.32 15.38 11.33
CA ILE A 249 -24.30 15.77 12.35
C ILE A 249 -25.22 16.82 11.75
N ALA A 250 -26.51 16.50 11.69
CA ALA A 250 -27.56 17.40 11.24
C ALA A 250 -28.81 17.19 12.11
N ASP A 251 -29.50 18.28 12.46
CA ASP A 251 -30.77 18.25 13.20
C ASP A 251 -30.75 17.39 14.49
N GLY A 252 -29.63 17.42 15.21
CA GLY A 252 -29.44 16.63 16.44
C GLY A 252 -29.29 15.12 16.22
N ARG A 253 -29.05 14.68 14.98
CA ARG A 253 -28.79 13.28 14.61
C ARG A 253 -27.40 13.11 14.02
N GLY A 254 -26.75 12.01 14.37
CA GLY A 254 -25.48 11.59 13.78
C GLY A 254 -25.70 10.50 12.73
N THR A 255 -25.27 10.76 11.49
CA THR A 255 -25.10 9.75 10.43
C THR A 255 -23.63 9.35 10.42
N PHE A 256 -23.33 8.09 10.74
CA PHE A 256 -21.96 7.57 10.70
C PHE A 256 -21.72 6.85 9.38
N ALA A 257 -20.47 6.81 8.95
CA ALA A 257 -20.14 6.15 7.69
C ALA A 257 -18.72 5.63 7.64
N PHE A 258 -18.46 4.74 6.69
CA PHE A 258 -17.12 4.35 6.28
C PHE A 258 -17.12 3.96 4.81
N ARG A 259 -15.95 4.08 4.18
CA ARG A 259 -15.71 3.49 2.86
C ARG A 259 -15.08 2.13 3.06
N VAL A 260 -15.62 1.11 2.38
CA VAL A 260 -15.05 -0.23 2.42
C VAL A 260 -13.72 -0.24 1.69
N ASP A 261 -12.65 -0.63 2.38
CA ASP A 261 -11.35 -0.89 1.78
C ASP A 261 -10.92 -2.34 1.97
N HIS A 262 -9.75 -2.70 1.44
CA HIS A 262 -9.26 -4.07 1.43
C HIS A 262 -9.05 -4.66 2.83
N ARG A 263 -8.86 -3.85 3.88
CA ARG A 263 -8.73 -4.30 5.27
C ARG A 263 -10.07 -4.81 5.82
N HIS A 264 -11.17 -4.36 5.25
CA HIS A 264 -12.52 -4.67 5.73
C HIS A 264 -13.11 -5.93 5.13
N VAL A 265 -12.49 -6.53 4.11
CA VAL A 265 -13.08 -7.68 3.39
C VAL A 265 -12.79 -9.01 4.07
N ASN A 266 -13.70 -9.96 3.88
CA ASN A 266 -13.50 -11.36 4.22
C ASN A 266 -12.79 -12.12 3.07
N PRO A 267 -12.40 -13.39 3.26
CA PRO A 267 -11.74 -14.17 2.21
C PRO A 267 -12.54 -14.39 0.91
N ARG A 268 -13.84 -14.04 0.89
CA ARG A 268 -14.69 -14.05 -0.33
C ARG A 268 -14.79 -12.68 -1.01
N GLY A 269 -14.06 -11.67 -0.52
CA GLY A 269 -13.98 -10.33 -1.13
C GLY A 269 -15.12 -9.37 -0.77
N ALA A 270 -16.14 -9.81 -0.01
CA ALA A 270 -17.18 -8.94 0.53
C ALA A 270 -16.80 -8.41 1.92
N THR A 271 -17.37 -7.30 2.36
CA THR A 271 -17.13 -6.75 3.70
C THR A 271 -17.37 -7.80 4.79
N HIS A 272 -16.41 -7.94 5.69
CA HIS A 272 -16.45 -8.90 6.79
C HIS A 272 -17.57 -8.53 7.77
N GLY A 273 -18.40 -9.51 8.17
CA GLY A 273 -19.51 -9.27 9.10
C GLY A 273 -19.05 -8.68 10.43
N GLY A 274 -17.86 -9.06 10.91
CA GLY A 274 -17.22 -8.46 12.08
C GLY A 274 -16.94 -6.96 11.94
N MET A 275 -16.52 -6.48 10.76
CA MET A 275 -16.36 -5.04 10.50
C MET A 275 -17.70 -4.32 10.60
N LEU A 276 -18.74 -4.89 9.99
CA LEU A 276 -20.09 -4.31 10.01
C LEU A 276 -20.68 -4.27 11.42
N LEU A 277 -20.50 -5.33 12.21
CA LEU A 277 -20.90 -5.37 13.62
C LEU A 277 -20.15 -4.31 14.43
N SER A 278 -18.83 -4.19 14.26
CA SER A 278 -18.04 -3.14 14.93
C SER A 278 -18.47 -1.74 14.52
N PHE A 279 -18.75 -1.50 13.24
CA PHE A 279 -19.26 -0.24 12.75
C PHE A 279 -20.62 0.11 13.37
N MET A 280 -21.56 -0.84 13.39
CA MET A 280 -22.89 -0.62 13.97
C MET A 280 -22.87 -0.44 15.48
N ASP A 281 -21.97 -1.13 16.19
CA ASP A 281 -21.72 -0.92 17.62
C ASP A 281 -21.36 0.55 17.91
N ILE A 282 -20.36 1.06 17.17
CA ILE A 282 -19.86 2.43 17.30
C ILE A 282 -20.95 3.43 16.88
N ALA A 283 -21.56 3.22 15.72
CA ALA A 283 -22.57 4.14 15.17
C ALA A 283 -23.77 4.27 16.11
N MET A 284 -24.33 3.17 16.61
CA MET A 284 -25.48 3.23 17.52
C MET A 284 -25.10 3.86 18.88
N ALA A 285 -23.95 3.52 19.46
CA ALA A 285 -23.51 4.14 20.71
C ALA A 285 -23.33 5.65 20.56
N GLN A 286 -22.68 6.09 19.48
CA GLN A 286 -22.44 7.50 19.23
C GLN A 286 -23.71 8.27 18.85
N SER A 287 -24.62 7.68 18.07
CA SER A 287 -25.94 8.30 17.78
C SER A 287 -26.74 8.52 19.07
N ALA A 288 -26.73 7.55 20.00
CA ALA A 288 -27.38 7.72 21.29
C ALA A 288 -26.81 8.90 22.11
N LEU A 289 -25.50 9.15 22.02
CA LEU A 289 -24.84 10.28 22.68
C LEU A 289 -25.16 11.62 22.01
N VAL A 290 -25.21 11.63 20.67
CA VAL A 290 -25.59 12.82 19.88
C VAL A 290 -27.02 13.24 20.17
N GLU A 291 -27.98 12.31 20.21
CA GLU A 291 -29.41 12.58 20.50
C GLU A 291 -29.62 13.26 21.87
N VAL A 292 -28.67 13.10 22.80
CA VAL A 292 -28.77 13.59 24.18
C VAL A 292 -27.85 14.78 24.47
N GLY A 293 -27.07 15.19 23.47
CA GLY A 293 -26.11 16.29 23.59
C GLY A 293 -24.94 16.00 24.54
N VAL A 294 -24.66 14.73 24.85
CA VAL A 294 -23.54 14.35 25.72
C VAL A 294 -22.32 14.05 24.86
N ARG A 295 -21.21 14.76 25.11
CA ARG A 295 -19.92 14.53 24.45
C ARG A 295 -18.94 13.87 25.40
N GLY A 296 -18.05 13.05 24.87
CA GLY A 296 -16.99 12.40 25.66
C GLY A 296 -17.56 11.49 26.74
N ALA A 297 -18.61 10.72 26.45
CA ALA A 297 -19.05 9.64 27.32
C ALA A 297 -18.90 8.31 26.58
N ILE A 298 -18.76 7.23 27.33
CA ILE A 298 -18.70 5.87 26.77
C ILE A 298 -19.98 5.16 27.16
N MET A 299 -20.59 4.49 26.19
CA MET A 299 -21.69 3.57 26.41
C MET A 299 -21.16 2.15 26.26
N THR A 300 -21.49 1.29 27.22
CA THR A 300 -21.06 -0.12 27.17
C THR A 300 -22.13 -0.93 26.48
N THR A 301 -21.76 -1.65 25.42
CA THR A 301 -22.64 -2.58 24.73
C THR A 301 -22.94 -3.77 25.62
N ILE A 302 -24.23 -4.04 25.84
CA ILE A 302 -24.72 -5.20 26.60
C ILE A 302 -25.16 -6.30 25.64
N LYS A 303 -25.85 -5.91 24.56
CA LYS A 303 -26.32 -6.79 23.50
C LYS A 303 -26.23 -6.06 22.17
N LEU A 304 -25.81 -6.79 21.13
CA LEU A 304 -25.87 -6.35 19.75
C LEU A 304 -26.28 -7.56 18.89
N GLU A 305 -27.29 -7.38 18.05
CA GLU A 305 -27.71 -8.36 17.05
C GLU A 305 -27.87 -7.68 15.69
N SER A 306 -27.57 -8.40 14.61
CA SER A 306 -27.65 -7.86 13.25
C SER A 306 -28.12 -8.90 12.25
N ASP A 307 -28.94 -8.47 11.29
CA ASP A 307 -29.31 -9.24 10.11
C ASP A 307 -28.65 -8.63 8.87
N PHE A 308 -27.90 -9.45 8.12
CA PHE A 308 -27.23 -9.06 6.88
C PHE A 308 -28.19 -9.23 5.70
N LEU A 309 -28.52 -8.12 5.02
CA LEU A 309 -29.55 -8.09 3.98
C LEU A 309 -28.96 -8.21 2.57
N ALA A 310 -27.76 -7.66 2.35
CA ALA A 310 -27.08 -7.68 1.06
C ALA A 310 -25.54 -7.64 1.24
N PRO A 311 -24.76 -8.16 0.26
CA PRO A 311 -23.31 -8.01 0.27
C PRO A 311 -22.92 -6.54 0.07
N ILE A 312 -21.80 -6.16 0.68
CA ILE A 312 -21.18 -4.84 0.55
C ILE A 312 -19.77 -5.07 0.00
N MET A 313 -19.37 -4.27 -1.00
CA MET A 313 -18.16 -4.50 -1.77
C MET A 313 -17.11 -3.40 -1.55
N PRO A 314 -15.82 -3.66 -1.84
CA PRO A 314 -14.79 -2.62 -1.82
C PRO A 314 -15.19 -1.37 -2.61
N GLY A 315 -14.92 -0.20 -2.04
CA GLY A 315 -15.27 1.10 -2.60
C GLY A 315 -16.66 1.60 -2.22
N ASP A 316 -17.57 0.72 -1.77
CA ASP A 316 -18.90 1.15 -1.31
C ASP A 316 -18.80 2.10 -0.12
N TRP A 317 -19.65 3.12 -0.14
CA TRP A 317 -19.85 4.04 0.96
C TRP A 317 -21.05 3.56 1.79
N VAL A 318 -20.77 3.13 3.02
CA VAL A 318 -21.78 2.59 3.93
C VAL A 318 -22.17 3.69 4.92
N GLU A 319 -23.44 4.03 4.97
CA GLU A 319 -24.00 5.02 5.91
C GLU A 319 -24.91 4.36 6.94
N SER A 320 -24.87 4.82 8.17
CA SER A 320 -25.75 4.36 9.25
C SER A 320 -26.89 5.35 9.50
N ASP A 321 -28.06 4.81 9.78
CA ASP A 321 -29.21 5.53 10.34
C ASP A 321 -29.61 4.84 11.64
N CYS A 322 -29.27 5.46 12.76
CA CYS A 322 -29.44 4.90 14.10
C CYS A 322 -30.27 5.81 14.99
N ARG A 323 -31.17 5.23 15.79
CA ARG A 323 -32.08 5.96 16.67
C ARG A 323 -32.33 5.24 17.98
N SER A 324 -32.60 5.99 19.05
CA SER A 324 -33.09 5.39 20.28
C SER A 324 -34.58 5.03 20.18
N VAL A 325 -34.90 3.78 20.50
CA VAL A 325 -36.28 3.26 20.55
C VAL A 325 -36.89 3.51 21.91
N ARG A 326 -36.11 3.29 22.97
CA ARG A 326 -36.52 3.48 24.35
C ARG A 326 -35.33 3.80 25.23
N ARG A 327 -35.56 4.64 26.24
CA ARG A 327 -34.54 5.01 27.22
C ARG A 327 -35.08 4.81 28.63
N THR A 328 -34.22 4.31 29.49
CA THR A 328 -34.46 4.16 30.93
C THR A 328 -33.35 4.87 31.69
N ARG A 329 -33.38 4.82 33.02
CA ARG A 329 -32.32 5.38 33.85
C ARG A 329 -30.93 4.83 33.54
N ASN A 330 -30.83 3.52 33.23
CA ASN A 330 -29.54 2.82 33.11
C ASN A 330 -29.30 2.16 31.74
N LEU A 331 -30.32 2.12 30.87
CA LEU A 331 -30.26 1.41 29.59
C LEU A 331 -30.83 2.26 28.46
N VAL A 332 -30.19 2.16 27.30
CA VAL A 332 -30.63 2.74 26.03
C VAL A 332 -30.80 1.62 25.03
N PHE A 333 -31.99 1.53 24.44
CA PHE A 333 -32.36 0.55 23.42
C PHE A 333 -32.27 1.25 22.06
N MET A 334 -31.45 0.71 21.16
CA MET A 334 -31.15 1.27 19.86
C MET A 334 -31.62 0.35 18.74
N GLU A 335 -32.03 0.98 17.64
CA GLU A 335 -32.22 0.35 16.35
C GLU A 335 -31.36 1.10 15.33
N GLY A 336 -30.73 0.36 14.42
CA GLY A 336 -29.86 0.90 13.40
C GLY A 336 -30.00 0.19 12.06
N HIS A 337 -29.89 0.96 10.98
CA HIS A 337 -29.81 0.47 9.62
C HIS A 337 -28.52 0.94 8.97
N ALA A 338 -27.86 0.07 8.22
CA ALA A 338 -26.81 0.49 7.30
C ALA A 338 -27.34 0.48 5.86
N ARG A 339 -26.95 1.48 5.08
CA ARG A 339 -27.34 1.64 3.68
C ARG A 339 -26.13 1.84 2.79
N VAL A 340 -26.22 1.37 1.55
CA VAL A 340 -25.29 1.67 0.46
C VAL A 340 -26.11 2.23 -0.69
N ARG A 341 -25.78 3.44 -1.15
CA ARG A 341 -26.53 4.15 -2.21
C ARG A 341 -28.04 4.25 -1.92
N GLY A 342 -28.39 4.39 -0.64
CA GLY A 342 -29.79 4.48 -0.17
C GLY A 342 -30.47 3.14 0.09
N GLU A 343 -29.93 2.02 -0.39
CA GLU A 343 -30.52 0.69 -0.21
C GLU A 343 -30.08 0.04 1.11
N PRO A 344 -30.99 -0.60 1.87
CA PRO A 344 -30.67 -1.24 3.13
C PRO A 344 -29.82 -2.50 2.92
N VAL A 345 -28.65 -2.55 3.57
CA VAL A 345 -27.70 -3.68 3.47
C VAL A 345 -27.56 -4.43 4.79
N LEU A 346 -27.91 -3.80 5.91
CA LEU A 346 -27.89 -4.40 7.24
C LEU A 346 -28.91 -3.72 8.15
N ARG A 347 -29.51 -4.49 9.05
CA ARG A 347 -30.25 -3.96 10.21
C ARG A 347 -29.66 -4.51 11.50
N ALA A 348 -29.70 -3.71 12.56
CA ALA A 348 -29.19 -4.07 13.87
C ALA A 348 -30.07 -3.55 15.00
N SER A 349 -30.06 -4.27 16.12
CA SER A 349 -30.60 -3.81 17.39
C SER A 349 -29.57 -3.98 18.49
N ALA A 350 -29.51 -3.02 19.41
CA ALA A 350 -28.56 -3.05 20.51
C ALA A 350 -29.14 -2.50 21.80
N ILE A 351 -28.57 -2.98 22.91
CA ILE A 351 -28.83 -2.47 24.25
C ILE A 351 -27.51 -1.98 24.80
N PHE A 352 -27.48 -0.73 25.22
CA PHE A 352 -26.30 -0.11 25.82
C PHE A 352 -26.59 0.31 27.26
N LYS A 353 -25.56 0.23 28.11
CA LYS A 353 -25.58 0.85 29.43
C LYS A 353 -25.43 2.37 29.27
N ALA A 354 -26.35 3.13 29.86
CA ALA A 354 -26.28 4.58 29.87
C ALA A 354 -25.06 5.06 30.69
N PRO A 355 -24.41 6.17 30.30
CA PRO A 355 -23.28 6.71 31.05
C PRO A 355 -23.71 7.14 32.47
N SER A 356 -22.84 6.91 33.46
CA SER A 356 -23.06 7.43 34.80
C SER A 356 -22.82 8.96 34.81
N PRO A 357 -23.62 9.77 35.54
CA PRO A 357 -23.42 11.22 35.65
C PRO A 357 -22.02 11.66 36.13
N LYS A 358 -21.24 10.73 36.72
CA LYS A 358 -19.94 11.00 37.35
C LYS A 358 -18.71 10.66 36.50
N GLN A 359 -18.87 10.20 35.25
CA GLN A 359 -17.73 9.85 34.39
C GLN A 359 -17.84 10.51 33.00
N PRO A 360 -17.46 11.80 32.87
CA PRO A 360 -17.00 12.30 31.59
C PRO A 360 -15.63 11.67 31.28
N PHE A 361 -15.44 11.25 30.04
CA PHE A 361 -14.17 10.76 29.49
C PHE A 361 -13.13 11.87 29.55
N SER A 362 -12.07 11.65 30.32
CA SER A 362 -10.85 12.45 30.20
C SER A 362 -10.07 11.96 28.98
N SER A 363 -9.99 12.77 27.92
CA SER A 363 -9.05 12.51 26.82
C SER A 363 -7.62 12.42 27.38
N PRO A 364 -6.82 11.39 27.02
CA PRO A 364 -5.40 11.34 27.37
C PRO A 364 -4.54 12.48 26.81
N SER A 365 -5.09 13.37 25.95
CA SER A 365 -4.29 14.38 25.24
C SER A 365 -4.25 15.78 25.87
N ALA A 366 -4.94 16.03 26.98
CA ALA A 366 -4.96 17.38 27.58
C ALA A 366 -3.70 17.70 28.43
N ALA A 367 -2.82 16.72 28.67
CA ALA A 367 -1.67 16.87 29.55
C ALA A 367 -0.35 17.26 28.84
N ALA A 368 -0.33 17.42 27.51
CA ALA A 368 0.90 17.67 26.75
C ALA A 368 0.95 19.05 26.05
N ALA A 369 0.19 20.03 26.53
CA ALA A 369 0.32 21.42 26.12
C ALA A 369 0.52 22.32 27.35
N ARG A 370 1.75 22.32 27.86
CA ARG A 370 2.34 23.43 28.64
C ARG A 370 3.76 23.63 28.18
#